data_AF-A0A512JJP2-F1
#
_entry.id   AF-A0A512JJP2-F1
#
_cell.length_a   1.000
_cell.length_b   1.000
_cell.length_c   1.000
_cell.angle_alpha   90.00
_cell.angle_beta   90.00
_cell.angle_gamma   90.00
#
_symmetry.space_group_name_H-M   'P 1'
#
loop_
_entity.id
_entity.type
_entity.pdbx_description
1 polymer ?
#
loop_
_entity_poly.entity_id
_entity_poly.type
_entity_poly.pdbx_seq_one_letter_code
_entity_poly.pdbx_strand_id
1 'polypeptide(L)'
;MAGLSSDDEQAADRLAFQLLHDAFCELAGVLKRANTAASDKMLDVIEDRMVAALSRLYADRAEGVNSDEVITAAGERLSAVLDEARGLSAPRNATSSSTKT
;
A
#
# COMPACT_ATOMS: atom_id res chain seq x y z
N MET A 1 9.10 -13.43 28.44
CA MET A 1 9.05 -13.48 26.97
C MET A 1 10.22 -12.66 26.48
N ALA A 2 11.18 -13.26 25.79
CA ALA A 2 12.22 -12.47 25.11
C ALA A 2 11.53 -11.66 24.00
N GLY A 3 11.76 -10.35 23.97
CA GLY A 3 11.28 -9.49 22.89
C GLY A 3 11.92 -9.90 21.57
N LEU A 4 11.26 -9.55 20.47
CA LEU A 4 11.83 -9.73 19.13
C LEU A 4 13.12 -8.91 19.00
N SER A 5 14.05 -9.36 18.15
CA SER A 5 15.17 -8.50 17.76
C SER A 5 14.64 -7.33 16.92
N SER A 6 15.38 -6.22 16.85
CA SER A 6 14.99 -5.08 16.00
C SER A 6 14.80 -5.49 14.53
N ASP A 7 15.57 -6.47 14.06
CA ASP A 7 15.46 -7.00 12.70
C ASP A 7 14.18 -7.82 12.52
N ASP A 8 13.80 -8.60 13.53
CA ASP A 8 12.57 -9.38 13.54
C ASP A 8 11.32 -8.48 13.65
N GLU A 9 11.39 -7.39 14.43
CA GLU A 9 10.33 -6.37 14.49
C GLU A 9 10.11 -5.73 13.13
N GLN A 10 11.19 -5.32 12.46
CA GLN A 10 11.08 -4.73 11.13
C GLN A 10 10.60 -5.75 10.08
N ALA A 11 10.97 -7.03 10.22
CA ALA A 11 10.46 -8.09 9.37
C ALA A 11 8.96 -8.33 9.60
N ALA A 12 8.50 -8.29 10.85
CA ALA A 12 7.10 -8.39 11.20
C ALA A 12 6.28 -7.23 10.63
N ASP A 13 6.80 -5.99 10.71
CA ASP A 13 6.15 -4.81 10.13
C ASP A 13 6.02 -4.93 8.60
N ARG A 14 7.09 -5.37 7.92
CA ARG A 14 7.05 -5.62 6.47
C ARG A 14 6.03 -6.69 6.10
N LEU A 15 5.97 -7.78 6.86
CA LEU A 15 5.01 -8.85 6.62
C LEU A 15 3.57 -8.39 6.88
N ALA A 16 3.33 -7.67 7.97
CA ALA A 16 2.02 -7.13 8.30
C ALA A 16 1.54 -6.16 7.20
N PHE A 17 2.42 -5.27 6.73
CA PHE A 17 2.11 -4.38 5.62
C PHE A 17 1.77 -5.16 4.34
N GLN A 18 2.54 -6.21 4.01
CA GLN A 18 2.26 -7.04 2.83
C GLN A 18 0.91 -7.75 2.91
N LEU A 19 0.55 -8.31 4.07
CA LEU A 19 -0.74 -8.99 4.26
C LEU A 19 -1.91 -8.01 4.17
N LEU A 20 -1.76 -6.80 4.72
CA LEU A 20 -2.78 -5.74 4.62
C LEU A 20 -2.93 -5.26 3.18
N HIS A 21 -1.83 -5.11 2.45
CA HIS A 21 -1.82 -4.80 1.02
C HIS A 21 -2.61 -5.85 0.23
N ASP A 22 -2.28 -7.14 0.40
CA ASP A 22 -2.91 -8.22 -0.36
C ASP A 22 -4.41 -8.31 -0.05
N ALA A 23 -4.79 -8.21 1.23
CA ALA A 23 -6.19 -8.21 1.64
C ALA A 23 -6.98 -7.02 1.07
N PHE A 24 -6.37 -5.83 1.02
CA PHE A 24 -7.00 -4.64 0.43
C PHE A 24 -7.23 -4.82 -1.07
N CYS A 25 -6.22 -5.28 -1.81
CA CYS A 25 -6.31 -5.54 -3.25
C CYS A 25 -7.33 -6.64 -3.56
N GLU A 26 -7.37 -7.72 -2.78
CA GLU A 26 -8.38 -8.77 -2.91
C GLU A 26 -9.80 -8.25 -2.69
N LEU A 27 -10.01 -7.45 -1.64
CA LEU A 27 -11.30 -6.83 -1.34
C LEU A 27 -11.75 -5.89 -2.47
N ALA A 28 -10.84 -5.05 -2.97
CA ALA A 28 -11.10 -4.19 -4.12
C ALA A 28 -11.48 -5.02 -5.35
N GLY A 29 -10.77 -6.12 -5.61
CA GLY A 29 -11.10 -7.05 -6.68
C GLY A 29 -12.49 -7.72 -6.51
N VAL A 30 -12.85 -8.13 -5.30
CA VAL A 30 -14.18 -8.69 -4.99
C VAL A 30 -15.28 -7.65 -5.23
N LEU A 31 -15.09 -6.44 -4.72
CA LEU A 31 -16.06 -5.35 -4.89
C LEU A 31 -16.18 -4.93 -6.35
N LYS A 32 -15.07 -4.85 -7.09
CA LYS A 32 -15.07 -4.51 -8.51
C LYS A 32 -15.83 -5.55 -9.35
N ARG A 33 -15.72 -6.84 -9.01
CA ARG A 33 -16.54 -7.91 -9.63
C ARG A 33 -18.03 -7.79 -9.31
N ALA A 34 -18.38 -7.31 -8.11
CA ALA A 34 -19.77 -7.16 -7.70
C ALA A 34 -20.42 -5.87 -8.23
N ASN A 35 -19.70 -4.74 -8.16
CA ASN A 35 -20.12 -3.42 -8.59
C ASN A 35 -18.91 -2.49 -8.78
N THR A 36 -18.49 -2.32 -10.03
CA THR A 36 -17.36 -1.46 -10.42
C THR A 36 -17.51 -0.03 -9.89
N ALA A 37 -18.67 0.60 -10.06
CA ALA A 37 -18.87 2.00 -9.68
C ALA A 37 -18.81 2.21 -8.16
N ALA A 38 -19.26 1.23 -7.38
CA ALA A 38 -19.13 1.28 -5.92
C ALA A 38 -17.68 1.05 -5.47
N SER A 39 -16.96 0.15 -6.15
CA SER A 39 -15.54 -0.09 -5.90
C SER A 39 -14.70 1.15 -6.16
N ASP A 40 -14.90 1.81 -7.32
CA ASP A 40 -14.13 3.00 -7.68
C ASP A 40 -14.39 4.15 -6.68
N LYS A 41 -15.66 4.41 -6.33
CA LYS A 41 -16.00 5.39 -5.28
C LYS A 41 -15.37 5.08 -3.92
N MET A 42 -15.30 3.81 -3.54
CA MET A 42 -14.66 3.41 -2.29
C MET A 42 -13.16 3.72 -2.34
N LEU A 43 -12.49 3.40 -3.44
CA LEU A 43 -11.06 3.66 -3.62
C LEU A 43 -10.76 5.17 -3.59
N ASP A 44 -11.59 6.00 -4.24
CA ASP A 44 -11.45 7.45 -4.23
C ASP A 44 -11.59 8.02 -2.79
N VAL A 45 -12.58 7.56 -2.03
CA VAL A 45 -12.76 7.98 -0.62
C VAL A 45 -11.58 7.56 0.25
N ILE A 46 -10.99 6.39 -0.01
CA ILE A 46 -9.81 5.91 0.73
C ILE A 46 -8.59 6.77 0.39
N GLU A 47 -8.37 7.05 -0.90
CA GLU A 47 -7.31 7.94 -1.37
C GLU A 47 -7.39 9.33 -0.72
N ASP A 48 -8.58 9.96 -0.76
CA ASP A 48 -8.80 11.28 -0.14
C ASP A 48 -8.46 11.28 1.36
N ARG A 49 -8.84 10.21 2.07
CA ARG A 49 -8.54 10.06 3.50
C ARG A 49 -7.05 9.87 3.76
N MET A 50 -6.35 9.11 2.91
CA MET A 50 -4.91 8.90 3.01
C MET A 50 -4.15 10.20 2.73
N VAL A 51 -4.51 10.93 1.68
CA VAL A 51 -3.92 12.25 1.34
C VAL A 51 -4.13 13.24 2.48
N ALA A 52 -5.34 13.29 3.06
CA ALA A 52 -5.63 14.14 4.20
C ALA A 52 -4.79 13.77 5.44
N ALA A 53 -4.57 12.47 5.69
CA ALA A 53 -3.74 12.00 6.79
C ALA A 53 -2.26 12.36 6.58
N LEU A 54 -1.71 12.11 5.39
CA LEU A 54 -0.34 12.48 5.03
C LEU A 54 -0.13 14.00 5.11
N SER A 55 -1.09 14.79 4.65
CA SER A 55 -1.03 16.25 4.75
C SER A 55 -0.98 16.75 6.20
N ARG A 56 -1.70 16.09 7.12
CA ARG A 56 -1.64 16.40 8.55
C ARG A 56 -0.29 16.04 9.15
N LEU A 57 0.27 14.88 8.80
CA LEU A 57 1.60 14.48 9.24
C LEU A 57 2.68 15.42 8.70
N TYR A 58 2.53 15.89 7.46
CA TYR A 58 3.43 16.88 6.86
C TYR A 58 3.36 18.24 7.58
N ALA A 59 2.16 18.63 8.03
CA ALA A 59 1.99 19.84 8.84
C ALA A 59 2.54 19.70 10.27
N ASP A 60 2.52 18.49 10.85
CA ASP A 60 3.02 18.16 12.20
C ASP A 60 4.49 17.71 12.21
N ARG A 61 5.27 18.27 11.29
CA ARG A 61 6.67 17.92 11.00
C ARG A 61 7.54 17.92 12.26
N ALA A 62 8.28 16.83 12.46
CA ALA A 62 9.32 16.69 13.47
C ALA A 62 10.47 15.82 12.94
N GLU A 63 11.66 15.89 13.56
CA GLU A 63 12.74 14.95 13.25
C GLU A 63 12.31 13.50 13.52
N GLY A 64 12.66 12.55 12.63
CA GLY A 64 12.33 11.13 12.77
C GLY A 64 11.20 10.66 11.84
N VAL A 65 10.22 9.94 12.40
CA VAL A 65 9.15 9.24 11.64
C VAL A 65 8.28 10.20 10.80
N ASN A 66 8.19 11.47 11.20
CA ASN A 66 7.45 12.51 10.49
C ASN A 66 8.36 13.45 9.67
N SER A 67 9.56 13.00 9.30
CA SER A 67 10.42 13.74 8.37
C SER A 67 9.84 13.74 6.95
N ASP A 68 10.15 14.78 6.18
CA ASP A 68 9.68 14.95 4.80
C ASP A 68 9.99 13.73 3.92
N GLU A 69 11.18 13.14 4.08
CA GLU A 69 11.61 11.96 3.32
C GLU A 69 10.73 10.74 3.63
N VAL A 70 10.43 10.50 4.91
CA VAL A 70 9.58 9.37 5.32
C VAL A 70 8.14 9.57 4.86
N ILE A 71 7.60 10.78 4.99
CA ILE A 71 6.22 11.11 4.56
C ILE A 71 6.09 10.98 3.03
N THR A 72 7.05 11.49 2.27
CA THR A 72 7.08 11.37 0.81
C THR A 72 7.13 9.90 0.39
N ALA A 73 8.04 9.13 0.98
CA ALA A 73 8.20 7.73 0.66
C ALA A 73 6.98 6.87 1.09
N ALA A 74 6.26 7.28 2.14
CA ALA A 74 4.98 6.67 2.52
C ALA A 74 3.88 6.98 1.49
N GLY A 75 3.80 8.23 1.01
CA GLY A 75 2.86 8.64 -0.04
C GLY A 75 3.05 7.86 -1.34
N GLU A 76 4.29 7.71 -1.81
CA GLU A 76 4.60 6.92 -3.02
C GLU A 76 4.17 5.46 -2.90
N ARG A 77 4.46 4.83 -1.74
CA ARG A 77 4.04 3.44 -1.48
C ARG A 77 2.53 3.29 -1.47
N LEU A 78 1.80 4.20 -0.82
CA LEU A 78 0.34 4.17 -0.77
C LEU A 78 -0.29 4.38 -2.16
N SER A 79 0.28 5.28 -2.98
CA SER A 79 -0.16 5.46 -4.37
C SER A 79 -0.04 4.16 -5.16
N ALA A 80 1.09 3.45 -5.04
CA ALA A 80 1.29 2.19 -5.73
C ALA A 80 0.27 1.11 -5.31
N VAL A 81 -0.12 1.06 -4.03
CA VAL A 81 -1.17 0.15 -3.54
C VAL A 81 -2.53 0.48 -4.16
N LEU A 82 -2.88 1.77 -4.22
CA LEU A 82 -4.15 2.22 -4.83
C LEU A 82 -4.19 1.92 -6.33
N ASP A 83 -3.07 2.12 -7.04
CA ASP A 83 -2.96 1.77 -8.45
C ASP A 83 -3.12 0.26 -8.68
N GLU A 84 -2.54 -0.58 -7.84
CA GLU A 84 -2.73 -2.04 -7.91
C GLU A 84 -4.19 -2.42 -7.63
N ALA A 85 -4.80 -1.85 -6.59
CA ALA A 85 -6.20 -2.08 -6.25
C ALA A 85 -7.18 -1.61 -7.35
N ARG A 86 -6.85 -0.52 -8.07
CA ARG A 86 -7.60 -0.06 -9.25
C ARG A 86 -7.42 -0.98 -10.46
N GLY A 87 -6.39 -1.83 -10.46
CA GLY A 87 -5.98 -2.64 -11.60
C GLY A 87 -5.19 -1.84 -12.65
N LEU A 88 -4.56 -0.73 -12.25
CA LEU A 88 -3.70 0.11 -13.07
C LEU A 88 -2.24 -0.40 -13.07
N SER A 89 -1.85 -1.17 -12.05
CA SER A 89 -0.57 -1.87 -12.03
C SER A 89 -0.57 -3.06 -12.98
N ALA A 90 0.47 -3.15 -13.83
CA ALA A 90 0.65 -4.28 -14.74
C ALA A 90 0.72 -5.61 -13.95
N PRO A 91 0.18 -6.72 -14.47
CA PRO A 91 0.29 -8.01 -13.80
C PRO A 91 1.77 -8.37 -13.63
N ARG A 92 2.19 -8.59 -12.38
CA ARG A 92 3.55 -8.98 -11.96
C ARG A 92 4.05 -10.32 -12.53
N ASN A 93 3.32 -10.92 -13.48
CA ASN A 93 3.49 -12.30 -13.93
C ASN A 93 3.77 -12.45 -15.44
N ALA A 94 4.45 -11.48 -16.06
CA ALA A 94 4.84 -11.52 -17.48
C ALA A 94 6.35 -11.73 -17.74
N THR A 95 7.14 -12.11 -16.72
CA THR A 95 8.59 -12.34 -16.88
C THR A 95 9.07 -13.60 -16.15
N SER A 96 8.51 -14.76 -16.52
CA SER A 96 9.15 -16.05 -16.24
C SER A 96 8.75 -17.09 -17.29
N SER A 97 8.96 -16.76 -18.57
CA SER A 97 8.94 -17.78 -19.64
C SER A 97 9.74 -17.32 -20.86
N SER A 98 11.06 -17.32 -20.77
CA SER A 98 11.90 -17.67 -21.92
C SER A 98 13.37 -17.82 -21.53
N THR A 99 13.74 -19.02 -21.11
CA THR A 99 15.05 -19.57 -21.48
C THR A 99 14.83 -21.02 -21.86
N LYS A 100 14.47 -21.22 -23.13
CA LYS A 100 14.57 -22.53 -23.80
C LYS A 100 15.48 -22.35 -25.00
N THR A 101 16.66 -22.93 -24.90
CA THR A 101 17.41 -23.76 -25.89
C THR A 101 18.90 -23.51 -25.70
#